data_AF-A0A7C7M1P7-F1
#
_entry.id   AF-A0A7C7M1P7-F1
#
_cell.length_a   1.000
_cell.length_b   1.000
_cell.length_c   1.000
_cell.angle_alpha   90.00
_cell.angle_beta   90.00
_cell.angle_gamma   90.00
#
_symmetry.space_group_name_H-M   'P 1'
#
loop_
_entity.id
_entity.type
_entity.pdbx_description
1 polymer ?
#
loop_
_entity_poly.entity_id
_entity_poly.type
_entity_poly.pdbx_seq_one_letter_code
_entity_poly.pdbx_strand_id
1 'polypeptide(L)'
;MQKGSVNKVILVGNLGQDPEGRFTPQGTAVTNLSVATNESWKNQNGELQDRTEWHRVVMYGKMAETANEYMHKGQMVYIEGRLQTNEWEDQNQNKRKTTEIKCDNFTMLGRRSDTNTQSGNRSEKQEQDDDDLPF
;
A
#
# COMPACT_ATOMS: atom_id res chain seq x y z
N MET A 1 2.26 -12.80 36.91
CA MET A 1 1.33 -12.94 35.76
C MET A 1 2.06 -13.67 34.64
N GLN A 2 1.49 -14.77 34.14
CA GLN A 2 2.03 -15.48 32.99
C GLN A 2 2.00 -14.54 31.78
N LYS A 3 3.16 -14.21 31.22
CA LYS A 3 3.29 -13.38 30.01
C LYS A 3 3.04 -14.27 28.80
N GLY A 4 1.78 -14.47 28.43
CA GLY A 4 1.38 -15.38 27.35
C GLY A 4 0.22 -14.88 26.48
N SER A 5 0.05 -13.56 26.35
CA SER A 5 -0.94 -13.01 25.43
C SER A 5 -0.36 -12.85 24.02
N VAL A 6 -1.22 -12.97 23.01
CA VAL A 6 -0.87 -12.76 21.60
C VAL A 6 -1.61 -11.54 21.10
N ASN A 7 -0.87 -10.61 20.50
CA ASN A 7 -1.40 -9.50 19.72
C ASN A 7 -0.74 -9.56 18.35
N LYS A 8 -1.51 -9.96 17.34
CA LYS A 8 -1.05 -10.12 15.96
C LYS A 8 -2.14 -9.60 15.03
N VAL A 9 -1.74 -8.79 14.08
CA VAL A 9 -2.54 -8.29 12.96
C VAL A 9 -1.88 -8.78 11.68
N ILE A 10 -2.69 -9.31 10.77
CA ILE A 10 -2.27 -9.69 9.42
C ILE A 10 -3.23 -9.01 8.45
N LEU A 11 -2.70 -8.26 7.50
CA LEU A 11 -3.49 -7.58 6.47
C LEU A 11 -2.94 -7.87 5.08
N VAL A 12 -3.84 -8.01 4.13
CA VAL A 12 -3.56 -7.88 2.70
C VAL A 12 -4.52 -6.84 2.15
N GLY A 13 -3.99 -5.76 1.59
CA GLY A 13 -4.80 -4.65 1.10
C GLY A 13 -4.00 -3.73 0.19
N ASN A 14 -4.62 -2.62 -0.20
CA ASN A 14 -4.01 -1.62 -1.08
C ASN A 14 -3.76 -0.30 -0.35
N LEU A 15 -2.67 0.38 -0.70
CA LEU A 15 -2.42 1.73 -0.21
C LEU A 15 -3.47 2.70 -0.77
N GLY A 16 -4.18 3.42 0.09
CA GLY A 16 -5.14 4.45 -0.35
C GLY A 16 -4.52 5.76 -0.80
N GLN A 17 -3.30 6.01 -0.35
CA GLN A 17 -2.50 7.19 -0.63
C GLN A 17 -1.01 6.82 -0.59
N ASP A 18 -0.16 7.74 -1.07
CA ASP A 18 1.28 7.56 -0.98
C ASP A 18 1.74 7.48 0.49
N PRO A 19 2.83 6.76 0.80
CA PRO A 19 3.40 6.70 2.14
C PRO A 19 3.77 8.09 2.68
N GLU A 20 3.46 8.36 3.94
CA GLU A 20 3.83 9.61 4.61
C GLU A 20 5.04 9.39 5.51
N GLY A 21 6.25 9.66 4.98
CA GLY A 21 7.52 9.55 5.71
C GLY A 21 7.87 10.80 6.52
N ARG A 22 8.41 10.59 7.73
CA ARG A 22 8.96 11.62 8.62
C ARG A 22 10.08 11.05 9.48
N PHE A 23 10.78 11.91 10.21
CA PHE A 23 11.76 11.51 11.21
C PHE A 23 11.29 11.89 12.62
N THR A 24 11.54 11.03 13.60
CA THR A 24 11.37 11.40 15.01
C THR A 24 12.44 12.42 15.44
N PRO A 25 12.27 13.12 16.57
CA PRO A 25 13.32 13.98 17.13
C PRO A 25 14.64 13.25 17.39
N GLN A 26 14.60 11.93 17.57
CA GLN A 26 15.77 11.06 17.76
C GLN A 26 16.38 10.59 16.43
N GLY A 27 15.91 11.09 15.28
CA GLY A 27 16.41 10.74 13.95
C GLY A 27 15.94 9.39 13.41
N THR A 28 14.95 8.74 14.04
CA THR A 28 14.41 7.47 13.54
C THR A 28 13.38 7.73 12.44
N ALA A 29 13.53 7.09 11.28
CA ALA A 29 12.53 7.14 10.21
C ALA A 29 11.20 6.52 10.68
N VAL A 30 10.10 7.18 10.33
CA VAL A 30 8.73 6.74 10.59
C VAL A 30 7.91 6.96 9.34
N THR A 31 7.20 5.94 8.88
CA THR A 31 6.33 6.04 7.71
C THR A 31 4.95 5.54 8.06
N ASN A 32 3.96 6.37 7.76
CA ASN A 32 2.55 6.06 7.98
C ASN A 32 1.93 5.60 6.66
N LEU A 33 1.26 4.45 6.68
CA LEU A 33 0.48 3.93 5.56
C LEU A 33 -1.02 3.96 5.90
N SER A 34 -1.83 4.21 4.88
CA SER A 34 -3.28 3.99 4.92
C SER A 34 -3.63 2.82 4.01
N VAL A 35 -4.08 1.71 4.59
CA VAL A 35 -4.35 0.46 3.87
C VAL A 35 -5.84 0.16 3.85
N ALA A 36 -6.40 0.03 2.65
CA ALA A 36 -7.78 -0.36 2.44
C ALA A 36 -7.91 -1.88 2.36
N THR A 37 -8.92 -2.43 3.04
CA THR A 37 -9.41 -3.79 2.81
C THR A 37 -10.91 -3.75 2.54
N ASN A 38 -11.38 -4.51 1.56
CA ASN A 38 -12.77 -4.48 1.13
C ASN A 38 -13.45 -5.82 1.40
N GLU A 39 -14.72 -5.78 1.77
CA GLU A 39 -15.59 -6.93 1.96
C GLU A 39 -16.90 -6.70 1.21
N SER A 40 -17.35 -7.69 0.43
CA SER A 40 -18.63 -7.67 -0.28
C SER A 40 -19.51 -8.82 0.20
N TRP A 41 -20.73 -8.53 0.65
CA TRP A 41 -21.67 -9.54 1.12
C TRP A 41 -23.12 -9.21 0.72
N LYS A 42 -23.99 -10.21 0.71
CA LYS A 42 -25.44 -9.98 0.52
C LYS A 42 -26.11 -9.72 1.87
N ASN A 43 -26.91 -8.66 1.96
CA ASN A 43 -27.73 -8.40 3.15
C ASN A 43 -28.97 -9.31 3.19
N GLN A 44 -29.77 -9.20 4.25
CA GLN A 44 -30.98 -10.02 4.42
C GLN A 44 -32.05 -9.78 3.34
N ASN A 45 -32.00 -8.64 2.65
CA ASN A 45 -32.90 -8.29 1.55
C ASN A 45 -32.40 -8.81 0.19
N GLY A 46 -31.25 -9.49 0.15
CA GLY A 46 -30.64 -10.01 -1.06
C GLY A 46 -29.81 -8.99 -1.86
N GLU A 47 -29.64 -7.77 -1.34
CA GLU A 47 -28.86 -6.71 -1.97
C GLU A 47 -27.37 -6.89 -1.68
N LEU A 48 -26.51 -6.63 -2.68
CA LEU A 48 -25.07 -6.62 -2.50
C LEU A 48 -24.65 -5.36 -1.73
N GLN A 49 -23.85 -5.54 -0.68
CA GLN A 49 -23.27 -4.48 0.13
C GLN A 49 -21.75 -4.59 0.06
N ASP A 50 -21.09 -3.43 -0.09
CA ASP A 50 -19.64 -3.30 -0.09
C ASP A 50 -19.21 -2.45 1.10
N ARG A 51 -18.16 -2.88 1.81
CA ARG A 51 -17.55 -2.13 2.90
C ARG A 51 -16.04 -2.09 2.73
N THR A 52 -15.49 -0.89 2.85
CA THR A 52 -14.05 -0.67 2.90
C THR A 52 -13.66 -0.26 4.31
N GLU A 53 -12.69 -0.96 4.88
CA GLU A 53 -12.07 -0.63 6.17
C GLU A 53 -10.69 -0.02 5.95
N TRP A 54 -10.40 1.04 6.71
CA TRP A 54 -9.17 1.83 6.57
C TRP A 54 -8.24 1.61 7.75
N HIS A 55 -7.08 1.02 7.48
CA HIS A 55 -6.12 0.63 8.48
C HIS A 55 -4.94 1.60 8.49
N ARG A 56 -4.72 2.26 9.63
CA ARG A 56 -3.52 3.06 9.85
C ARG A 56 -2.37 2.16 10.31
N VAL A 57 -1.34 2.06 9.48
CA VAL A 57 -0.13 1.27 9.76
C VAL A 57 1.06 2.21 9.97
N VAL A 58 1.84 1.98 11.01
CA VAL A 58 3.05 2.74 11.33
C VAL A 58 4.27 1.84 11.24
N MET A 59 5.21 2.23 10.40
CA MET A 59 6.51 1.57 10.19
C MET A 59 7.62 2.43 10.80
N TYR A 60 8.69 1.77 11.26
CA TYR A 60 9.86 2.43 11.85
C TYR A 60 11.16 1.96 11.20
N GLY A 61 12.19 2.82 11.24
CA GLY A 61 13.56 2.52 10.81
C GLY A 61 13.61 2.12 9.33
N LYS A 62 14.39 1.08 9.02
CA LYS A 62 14.62 0.62 7.64
C LYS A 62 13.32 0.27 6.88
N MET A 63 12.31 -0.27 7.57
CA MET A 63 11.02 -0.55 6.93
C MET A 63 10.30 0.74 6.52
N ALA A 64 10.39 1.78 7.36
CA ALA A 64 9.83 3.08 7.05
C ALA A 64 10.51 3.71 5.82
N GLU A 65 11.84 3.67 5.77
CA GLU A 65 12.63 4.15 4.63
C GLU A 65 12.25 3.41 3.35
N THR A 66 12.22 2.07 3.40
CA THR A 66 11.87 1.22 2.26
C THR A 66 10.45 1.52 1.76
N ALA A 67 9.48 1.63 2.67
CA ALA A 67 8.11 1.93 2.30
C ALA A 67 8.01 3.31 1.64
N ASN A 68 8.68 4.32 2.20
CA ASN A 68 8.64 5.68 1.66
C ASN A 68 9.35 5.83 0.31
N GLU A 69 10.37 5.02 0.04
CA GLU A 69 11.13 5.06 -1.22
C GLU A 69 10.44 4.26 -2.35
N TYR A 70 9.85 3.11 -2.04
CA TYR A 70 9.44 2.15 -3.07
C TYR A 70 7.93 1.91 -3.18
N MET A 71 7.13 2.33 -2.19
CA MET A 71 5.68 2.13 -2.23
C MET A 71 4.96 3.38 -2.69
N HIS A 72 3.84 3.19 -3.39
CA HIS A 72 2.98 4.26 -3.88
C HIS A 72 1.51 3.90 -3.73
N LYS A 73 0.64 4.90 -3.85
CA LYS A 73 -0.82 4.73 -3.85
C LYS A 73 -1.26 3.62 -4.80
N GLY A 74 -2.18 2.79 -4.34
CA GLY A 74 -2.77 1.67 -5.08
C GLY A 74 -1.97 0.38 -4.99
N GLN A 75 -0.70 0.43 -4.55
CA GLN A 75 0.14 -0.76 -4.43
C GLN A 75 -0.45 -1.74 -3.41
N MET A 76 -0.47 -3.03 -3.76
CA MET A 76 -0.92 -4.07 -2.84
C MET A 76 0.21 -4.43 -1.87
N VAL A 77 -0.16 -4.74 -0.63
CA VAL A 77 0.82 -5.01 0.43
C VAL A 77 0.28 -6.07 1.40
N TYR A 78 1.17 -6.97 1.80
CA TYR A 78 1.02 -7.84 2.96
C TYR A 78 1.66 -7.19 4.17
N ILE A 79 0.99 -7.18 5.31
CA ILE A 79 1.47 -6.55 6.55
C ILE A 79 1.25 -7.51 7.71
N GLU A 80 2.28 -7.71 8.53
CA GLU A 80 2.17 -8.26 9.87
C GLU A 80 2.56 -7.21 10.91
N GLY A 81 1.80 -7.18 12.00
CA GLY A 81 2.10 -6.27 13.10
C GLY A 81 1.27 -6.57 14.33
N ARG A 82 1.03 -5.53 15.12
CA ARG A 82 0.24 -5.58 16.35
C ARG A 82 -0.53 -4.29 16.55
N LEU A 83 -1.70 -4.39 17.20
CA LEU A 83 -2.47 -3.20 17.59
C LEU A 83 -1.74 -2.45 18.70
N GLN A 84 -1.65 -1.14 18.56
CA GLN A 84 -1.16 -0.22 19.59
C GLN A 84 -2.09 0.97 19.68
N THR A 85 -2.65 1.20 20.87
CA THR A 85 -3.46 2.38 21.15
C THR A 85 -2.63 3.40 21.91
N ASN A 86 -2.48 4.58 21.34
CA ASN A 86 -1.81 5.71 21.97
C ASN A 86 -2.87 6.70 22.48
N GLU A 87 -2.71 7.16 23.72
CA GLU A 87 -3.49 8.24 24.31
C GLU A 87 -2.74 9.56 24.15
N TRP A 88 -3.43 10.59 23.67
CA TRP A 88 -2.89 11.94 23.50
C TRP A 88 -3.96 12.98 23.79
N GLU A 89 -3.56 14.20 24.17
CA GLU A 89 -4.49 15.30 24.42
C GLU A 89 -4.54 16.24 23.22
N ASP A 90 -5.74 16.61 22.79
CA ASP A 90 -5.92 17.61 21.74
C ASP A 90 -5.68 19.04 22.28
N GLN A 91 -5.69 20.03 21.38
CA GLN A 91 -5.46 21.44 21.73
C GLN A 91 -6.45 21.98 22.77
N ASN A 92 -7.61 21.31 22.94
CA ASN A 92 -8.65 21.68 23.90
C ASN A 92 -8.56 20.83 25.19
N GLN A 93 -7.42 20.17 25.44
CA GLN A 93 -7.18 19.29 26.60
C GLN A 93 -8.12 18.07 26.68
N ASN A 94 -8.74 17.65 25.58
CA ASN A 94 -9.54 16.43 25.58
C ASN A 94 -8.65 15.21 25.30
N LYS A 95 -8.83 14.16 26.10
CA LYS A 95 -8.17 12.87 25.88
C LYS A 95 -8.70 12.21 24.62
N ARG A 96 -7.80 11.91 23.69
CA ARG A 96 -8.05 11.15 22.45
C ARG A 96 -7.29 9.84 22.47
N LYS A 97 -7.87 8.85 21.80
CA LYS A 97 -7.25 7.53 21.59
C LYS A 97 -7.11 7.31 20.10
N THR A 98 -5.92 6.92 19.67
CA THR A 98 -5.69 6.46 18.31
C THR A 98 -5.18 5.03 18.38
N THR A 99 -5.90 4.09 17.79
CA THR A 99 -5.44 2.72 17.60
C THR A 99 -4.79 2.61 16.23
N GLU A 100 -3.56 2.12 16.20
CA GLU A 100 -2.75 1.97 15.00
C GLU A 100 -2.19 0.55 14.96
N ILE A 101 -1.75 0.12 13.78
CA ILE A 101 -1.03 -1.13 13.61
C ILE A 101 0.46 -0.80 13.56
N LYS A 102 1.20 -1.18 14.59
CA LYS A 102 2.66 -1.14 14.55
C LYS A 102 3.15 -2.31 13.70
N CYS A 103 3.71 -2.00 12.54
CA CYS A 103 4.21 -3.00 11.60
C CYS A 103 5.49 -3.65 12.13
N ASP A 104 5.52 -4.98 12.10
CA ASP A 104 6.69 -5.79 12.44
C ASP A 104 7.32 -6.40 11.18
N ASN A 105 6.53 -6.68 10.13
CA ASN A 105 7.00 -7.16 8.82
C ASN A 105 6.03 -6.75 7.71
N PHE A 106 6.52 -6.57 6.49
CA PHE A 106 5.66 -6.35 5.32
C PHE A 106 6.25 -6.96 4.04
N THR A 107 5.40 -7.16 3.04
CA THR A 107 5.81 -7.58 1.70
C THR A 107 5.00 -6.81 0.68
N MET A 108 5.69 -6.13 -0.24
CA MET A 108 5.06 -5.50 -1.38
C MET A 108 4.51 -6.59 -2.31
N LEU A 109 3.22 -6.52 -2.60
CA LEU A 109 2.53 -7.45 -3.49
C LEU A 109 2.22 -6.72 -4.80
N GLY A 110 2.63 -7.32 -5.91
CA GLY A 110 2.43 -6.74 -7.23
C GLY A 110 3.17 -7.55 -8.29
N ARG A 111 2.67 -7.49 -9.52
CA ARG A 111 3.45 -7.98 -10.66
C ARG A 111 4.64 -7.05 -10.81
N ARG A 112 5.84 -7.63 -10.91
CA ARG A 112 7.00 -6.93 -11.49
C ARG A 112 6.48 -6.21 -12.72
N SER A 113 6.60 -4.88 -12.76
CA SER A 113 6.30 -4.11 -13.96
C SER A 113 7.09 -4.78 -15.08
N ASP A 114 6.38 -5.30 -16.09
CA ASP A 114 6.98 -5.76 -17.32
C ASP A 114 7.84 -4.60 -17.81
N THR A 115 9.15 -4.81 -17.74
CA THR A 115 10.14 -3.86 -18.22
C THR A 115 9.78 -3.57 -19.66
N ASN A 116 9.28 -2.36 -19.86
CA ASN A 116 9.08 -1.63 -21.10
C ASN A 116 9.96 -2.20 -22.24
N THR A 117 9.45 -3.17 -22.99
CA THR A 117 9.99 -3.53 -24.30
C THR A 117 9.44 -2.50 -25.26
N GLN A 118 9.97 -1.28 -25.15
CA GLN A 118 9.86 -0.23 -26.15
C GLN A 118 10.78 -0.63 -27.31
N SER A 119 10.42 -1.69 -28.03
CA SER A 119 11.01 -2.04 -29.32
C SER A 119 10.22 -1.31 -30.38
N GLY A 120 10.89 -0.36 -31.02
CA GLY A 120 10.30 0.68 -31.84
C GLY A 120 9.49 0.17 -33.02
N ASN A 121 8.32 0.78 -33.21
CA ASN A 121 7.65 0.74 -34.50
C ASN A 121 8.22 1.89 -35.35
N ARG A 122 9.33 1.57 -36.01
CA ARG A 122 9.99 2.40 -37.02
C ARG A 122 9.00 2.55 -38.17
N SER A 123 8.67 3.79 -38.53
CA SER A 123 7.91 4.09 -39.74
C SER A 123 8.59 3.50 -40.96
N GLU A 124 8.09 2.38 -41.46
CA GLU A 124 8.45 1.87 -42.78
C GLU A 124 7.60 2.60 -43.82
N LYS A 125 8.31 3.53 -44.44
CA LYS A 125 8.00 4.22 -45.68
C LYS A 125 7.61 3.16 -46.73
N GLN A 126 6.40 3.26 -47.25
CA GLN A 126 5.96 2.53 -48.43
C GLN A 126 6.84 2.99 -49.61
N GLU A 127 7.85 2.20 -49.95
CA GLU A 127 8.49 2.28 -51.26
C GLU A 127 7.56 1.58 -52.24
N GLN A 128 7.05 2.41 -53.15
CA GLN A 128 6.23 2.05 -54.28
C GLN A 128 7.20 1.52 -55.32
N ASP A 129 7.30 0.19 -55.46
CA ASP A 129 8.00 -0.42 -56.59
C ASP A 129 7.15 -0.19 -57.85
N ASP A 130 7.41 0.94 -58.51
CA ASP A 130 7.32 1.02 -59.97
C ASP A 130 8.43 0.12 -60.53
N ASP A 131 8.07 -0.93 -61.27
CA ASP A 131 8.67 -1.29 -62.57
C ASP A 131 8.30 -2.73 -62.98
N ASP A 132 7.31 -2.81 -63.88
CA ASP A 132 7.33 -3.58 -65.13
C ASP A 132 8.08 -4.92 -65.17
N LEU A 133 7.34 -6.04 -65.14
CA LEU A 133 7.61 -7.22 -65.99
C LEU A 133 6.33 -8.03 -66.24
N PRO A 134 5.94 -8.21 -67.52
CA PRO A 134 5.86 -9.58 -68.02
C PRO A 134 6.47 -9.77 -69.42
N PHE A 135 7.35 -10.78 -69.48
CA PHE A 135 7.80 -11.65 -70.58
C PHE A 135 8.03 -11.09 -71.99
#